data_AF-A0A9D8H4D5-F1
#
_entry.id   AF-A0A9D8H4D5-F1
#
_cell.length_a   1.000
_cell.length_b   1.000
_cell.length_c   1.000
_cell.angle_alpha   90.00
_cell.angle_beta   90.00
_cell.angle_gamma   90.00
#
_symmetry.space_group_name_H-M   'P 1'
#
loop_
_entity.id
_entity.type
_entity.pdbx_description
1 polymer ?
#
loop_
_entity_poly.entity_id
_entity_poly.type
_entity_poly.pdbx_seq_one_letter_code
_entity_poly.pdbx_strand_id
1 'polypeptide(L)'
;MELMEAHVEELCEEHEIELAGTSARGRAIRWRGGRLEISIPPIRGQVSYFVALHEIGHLVGPGRSAPRLEAEANAWLWALDHAAVEPTPATLRSIVRRLEGYLAWARNRQYRRVPPRIPAPDHAFWALLQLDEERAA
;
A
#
# COMPACT_ATOMS: atom_id res chain seq x y z
N MET A 1 12.48 -15.02 5.67
CA MET A 1 11.88 -14.04 6.59
C MET A 1 12.88 -12.92 6.82
N GLU A 2 14.10 -13.25 7.26
CA GLU A 2 15.24 -12.31 7.36
C GLU A 2 15.44 -11.46 6.10
N LEU A 3 15.36 -12.04 4.89
CA LEU A 3 15.44 -11.27 3.64
C LEU A 3 14.37 -10.17 3.51
N MET A 4 13.13 -10.41 3.94
CA MET A 4 12.05 -9.44 3.83
C MET A 4 12.14 -8.34 4.88
N GLU A 5 12.65 -8.66 6.07
CA GLU A 5 12.91 -7.69 7.14
C GLU A 5 14.08 -6.78 6.77
N ALA A 6 15.23 -7.37 6.43
CA ALA A 6 16.41 -6.63 6.00
C ALA A 6 16.11 -5.70 4.83
N HIS A 7 15.34 -6.16 3.84
CA HIS A 7 14.97 -5.32 2.71
C HIS A 7 14.05 -4.15 3.10
N VAL A 8 13.13 -4.33 4.04
CA VAL A 8 12.31 -3.21 4.55
C VAL A 8 13.18 -2.22 5.32
N GLU A 9 14.16 -2.70 6.09
CA GLU A 9 15.13 -1.86 6.80
C GLU A 9 15.98 -1.06 5.81
N GLU A 10 16.53 -1.69 4.77
CA GLU A 10 17.30 -1.06 3.70
C GLU A 10 16.49 0.07 3.01
N LEU A 11 15.24 -0.19 2.65
CA LEU A 11 14.36 0.83 2.05
C LEU A 11 14.05 1.97 3.01
N CYS A 12 13.92 1.69 4.31
CA CYS A 12 13.72 2.74 5.30
C CYS A 12 14.97 3.60 5.46
N GLU A 13 16.16 2.99 5.47
CA GLU A 13 17.44 3.71 5.52
C GLU A 13 17.65 4.57 4.27
N GLU A 14 17.44 4.02 3.07
CA GLU A 14 17.58 4.71 1.79
C GLU A 14 16.72 5.97 1.71
N HIS A 15 15.49 5.89 2.24
CA HIS A 15 14.52 6.97 2.16
C HIS A 15 14.42 7.83 3.42
N GLU A 16 15.32 7.65 4.39
CA GLU A 16 15.34 8.38 5.67
C GLU A 16 13.99 8.26 6.43
N ILE A 17 13.43 7.06 6.46
CA ILE A 17 12.16 6.75 7.13
C ILE A 17 12.42 6.17 8.51
N GLU A 18 11.83 6.79 9.54
CA GLU A 18 11.90 6.32 10.92
C GLU A 18 10.89 5.18 11.17
N LEU A 19 11.37 4.04 11.70
CA LEU A 19 10.51 2.95 12.17
C LEU A 19 10.05 3.22 13.61
N ALA A 20 8.84 3.78 13.79
CA ALA A 20 8.30 4.15 15.10
C ALA A 20 7.69 2.99 15.91
N GLY A 21 7.92 1.75 15.49
CA GLY A 21 7.46 0.53 16.18
C GLY A 21 6.30 -0.18 15.50
N THR A 22 5.61 -1.06 16.25
CA THR A 22 4.63 -1.98 15.66
C THR A 22 3.22 -1.41 15.61
N SER A 23 2.52 -1.59 14.48
CA SER A 23 1.10 -1.30 14.37
C SER A 23 0.32 -2.50 13.83
N ALA A 24 -0.97 -2.62 14.16
CA ALA A 24 -1.79 -3.75 13.70
C ALA A 24 -2.16 -3.66 12.21
N ARG A 25 -2.14 -2.46 11.62
CA ARG A 25 -2.67 -2.19 10.27
C ARG A 25 -1.66 -1.62 9.29
N GLY A 26 -0.47 -1.25 9.72
CA GLY A 26 0.37 -0.33 8.96
C GLY A 26 -0.07 1.11 9.20
N ARG A 27 0.89 2.03 9.20
CA ARG A 27 0.66 3.47 9.22
C ARG A 27 1.89 4.20 8.69
N ALA A 28 1.67 5.11 7.74
CA ALA A 28 2.65 6.06 7.26
C ALA A 28 2.33 7.50 7.72
N ILE A 29 3.34 8.25 8.16
CA ILE A 29 3.23 9.65 8.59
C ILE A 29 4.35 10.47 7.97
N ARG A 30 3.97 11.63 7.40
CA ARG A 30 4.90 12.70 7.04
C ARG A 30 4.71 13.87 8.00
N TRP A 31 5.72 14.14 8.81
CA TRP A 31 5.71 15.23 9.78
C TRP A 31 5.99 16.58 9.11
N ARG A 32 5.56 17.66 9.75
CA ARG A 32 6.01 19.02 9.38
C ARG A 32 7.53 19.09 9.60
N GLY A 33 8.26 19.61 8.62
CA GLY A 33 9.73 19.62 8.65
C GLY A 33 10.39 18.49 7.86
N GLY A 34 9.61 17.61 7.20
CA GLY A 34 10.14 16.67 6.22
C GLY A 34 10.39 15.26 6.74
N ARG A 35 10.42 15.05 8.07
CA ARG A 35 10.60 13.73 8.68
C ARG A 35 9.52 12.74 8.26
N LEU A 36 9.96 11.55 7.88
CA LEU A 36 9.13 10.42 7.47
C LEU A 36 9.13 9.35 8.56
N GLU A 37 7.96 8.76 8.80
CA GLU A 37 7.79 7.75 9.83
C GLU A 37 6.81 6.68 9.35
N ILE A 38 7.11 5.41 9.59
CA ILE A 38 6.14 4.32 9.47
C ILE A 38 6.03 3.51 10.76
N SER A 39 4.88 2.90 10.97
CA SER A 39 4.70 1.82 11.93
C SER A 39 4.00 0.64 11.27
N ILE A 40 4.64 -0.52 11.27
CA ILE A 40 4.25 -1.70 10.49
C ILE A 40 3.97 -2.90 11.40
N PRO A 41 3.14 -3.87 10.98
CA PRO A 41 3.04 -5.13 11.70
C PRO A 41 4.37 -5.89 11.60
N PRO A 42 4.72 -6.75 12.59
CA PRO A 42 5.86 -7.66 12.46
C PRO A 42 5.78 -8.49 11.17
N ILE A 43 6.91 -8.65 10.47
CA ILE A 43 6.96 -9.32 9.17
C ILE A 43 6.99 -10.83 9.39
N ARG A 44 5.80 -11.43 9.47
CA ARG A 44 5.62 -12.89 9.67
C ARG A 44 5.52 -13.69 8.37
N GLY A 45 5.48 -13.00 7.23
CA GLY A 45 5.33 -13.58 5.90
C GLY A 45 5.05 -12.52 4.83
N GLN A 46 4.78 -12.96 3.60
CA GLN A 46 4.63 -12.05 2.46
C GLN A 46 3.51 -11.02 2.65
N VAL A 47 2.37 -11.38 3.23
CA VAL A 47 1.28 -10.41 3.42
C VAL A 47 1.72 -9.24 4.30
N SER A 48 2.36 -9.49 5.45
CA SER A 48 2.88 -8.42 6.32
C SER A 48 4.03 -7.65 5.69
N TYR A 49 4.85 -8.31 4.88
CA TYR A 49 5.93 -7.69 4.12
C TYR A 49 5.39 -6.69 3.07
N PHE A 50 4.41 -7.10 2.26
CA PHE A 50 3.78 -6.21 1.28
C PHE A 50 3.00 -5.07 1.94
N VAL A 51 2.43 -5.28 3.13
CA VAL A 51 1.88 -4.18 3.93
C VAL A 51 2.96 -3.18 4.33
N ALA A 52 4.14 -3.63 4.74
CA ALA A 52 5.24 -2.72 5.05
C ALA A 52 5.69 -1.91 3.82
N LEU A 53 5.85 -2.57 2.67
CA LEU A 53 6.15 -1.88 1.41
C LEU A 53 5.06 -0.86 1.03
N HIS A 54 3.79 -1.18 1.25
CA HIS A 54 2.68 -0.26 0.99
C HIS A 54 2.77 1.00 1.86
N GLU A 55 3.11 0.88 3.15
CA GLU A 55 3.33 2.06 4.01
C GLU A 55 4.51 2.90 3.53
N ILE A 56 5.60 2.28 3.06
CA ILE A 56 6.72 3.01 2.44
C ILE A 56 6.24 3.72 1.16
N GLY A 57 5.51 3.01 0.31
CA GLY A 57 4.94 3.54 -0.93
C GLY A 57 4.03 4.77 -0.71
N HIS A 58 3.32 4.85 0.41
CA HIS A 58 2.58 6.06 0.78
C HIS A 58 3.48 7.29 0.99
N LEU A 59 4.72 7.10 1.43
CA LEU A 59 5.64 8.20 1.72
C LEU A 59 6.44 8.62 0.49
N VAL A 60 6.93 7.66 -0.28
CA VAL A 60 7.92 7.90 -1.36
C VAL A 60 7.37 7.65 -2.75
N GLY A 61 6.32 6.85 -2.88
CA GLY A 61 5.75 6.46 -4.17
C GLY A 61 5.20 7.65 -4.98
N PRO A 62 5.12 7.49 -6.31
CA PRO A 62 4.49 8.48 -7.18
C PRO A 62 3.01 8.64 -6.83
N GLY A 63 2.43 9.82 -7.07
CA GLY A 63 1.00 10.03 -6.84
C GLY A 63 0.54 9.92 -5.38
N ARG A 64 1.44 10.04 -4.39
CA ARG A 64 1.09 10.09 -2.95
C ARG A 64 0.13 11.23 -2.56
N SER A 65 0.12 12.33 -3.33
CA SER A 65 -0.79 13.46 -3.14
C SER A 65 -2.10 13.31 -3.93
N ALA A 66 -2.29 12.16 -4.59
CA ALA A 66 -3.51 11.88 -5.34
C ALA A 66 -4.72 11.71 -4.39
N PRO A 67 -5.95 11.81 -4.93
CA PRO A 67 -7.16 11.44 -4.22
C PRO A 67 -7.06 10.04 -3.60
N ARG A 68 -7.71 9.84 -2.44
CA ARG A 68 -7.48 8.68 -1.56
C ARG A 68 -7.35 7.34 -2.29
N LEU A 69 -8.32 6.95 -3.12
CA LEU A 69 -8.29 5.64 -3.80
C LEU A 69 -7.11 5.52 -4.78
N GLU A 70 -6.77 6.60 -5.46
CA GLU A 70 -5.61 6.64 -6.37
C GLU A 70 -4.31 6.53 -5.57
N ALA A 71 -4.20 7.23 -4.43
CA ALA A 71 -3.03 7.14 -3.56
C ALA A 71 -2.83 5.73 -2.96
N GLU A 72 -3.93 5.04 -2.60
CA GLU A 72 -3.88 3.64 -2.16
C GLU A 72 -3.37 2.72 -3.28
N ALA A 73 -3.90 2.85 -4.51
CA ALA A 73 -3.42 2.09 -5.65
C ALA A 73 -1.95 2.35 -5.97
N ASN A 74 -1.53 3.62 -5.98
CA ASN A 74 -0.16 3.98 -6.28
C ASN A 74 0.83 3.42 -5.24
N ALA A 75 0.45 3.40 -3.96
CA ALA A 75 1.26 2.76 -2.92
C ALA A 75 1.38 1.24 -3.12
N TRP A 76 0.31 0.55 -3.54
CA TRP A 76 0.38 -0.88 -3.88
C TRP A 76 1.19 -1.16 -5.14
N LEU A 77 1.09 -0.31 -6.17
CA LEU A 77 1.93 -0.44 -7.37
C LEU A 77 3.41 -0.29 -7.03
N TRP A 78 3.75 0.72 -6.23
CA TRP A 78 5.11 0.90 -5.74
C TRP A 78 5.58 -0.34 -4.96
N ALA A 79 4.73 -0.87 -4.08
CA ALA A 79 5.05 -2.08 -3.31
C ALA A 79 5.27 -3.31 -4.20
N LEU A 80 4.50 -3.48 -5.27
CA LEU A 80 4.65 -4.60 -6.21
C LEU A 80 5.92 -4.46 -7.04
N ASP A 81 6.26 -3.24 -7.47
CA ASP A 81 7.43 -2.93 -8.27
C ASP A 81 8.74 -3.08 -7.49
N HIS A 82 8.74 -2.70 -6.22
CA HIS A 82 9.93 -2.75 -5.36
C HIS A 82 10.05 -4.04 -4.56
N ALA A 83 9.17 -5.02 -4.74
CA ALA A 83 9.23 -6.25 -3.95
C ALA A 83 10.47 -7.10 -4.28
N ALA A 84 11.22 -7.53 -3.25
CA ALA A 84 12.34 -8.45 -3.40
C ALA A 84 11.91 -9.90 -3.64
N VAL A 85 10.62 -10.20 -3.51
CA VAL A 85 10.05 -11.54 -3.73
C VAL A 85 8.75 -11.43 -4.52
N GLU A 86 8.54 -12.38 -5.42
CA GLU A 86 7.30 -12.47 -6.19
C GLU A 86 6.09 -12.65 -5.25
N PRO A 87 5.01 -11.87 -5.43
CA PRO A 87 3.81 -12.00 -4.61
C PRO A 87 3.11 -13.34 -4.87
N THR A 88 2.84 -14.07 -3.79
CA THR A 88 2.02 -15.28 -3.85
C THR A 88 0.55 -14.94 -4.17
N PRO A 89 -0.24 -15.90 -4.67
CA PRO A 89 -1.67 -15.70 -4.87
C PRO A 89 -2.42 -15.26 -3.60
N ALA A 90 -1.97 -15.70 -2.41
CA ALA A 90 -2.55 -15.27 -1.15
C ALA A 90 -2.28 -13.78 -0.87
N THR A 91 -1.08 -13.30 -1.20
CA THR A 91 -0.71 -11.88 -1.10
C THR A 91 -1.56 -11.04 -2.07
N LEU A 92 -1.66 -11.43 -3.34
CA LEU A 92 -2.46 -10.72 -4.34
C LEU A 92 -3.93 -10.60 -3.91
N ARG A 93 -4.56 -11.70 -3.47
CA ARG A 93 -5.91 -11.67 -2.89
C ARG A 93 -6.03 -10.73 -1.68
N SER A 94 -4.98 -10.64 -0.85
CA SER A 94 -4.99 -9.72 0.28
C SER A 94 -4.92 -8.25 -0.16
N ILE A 95 -4.21 -7.93 -1.23
CA ILE A 95 -4.14 -6.59 -1.81
C ILE A 95 -5.50 -6.20 -2.39
N VAL A 96 -6.09 -7.08 -3.22
CA VAL A 96 -7.42 -6.87 -3.83
C VAL A 96 -8.46 -6.58 -2.75
N ARG A 97 -8.57 -7.43 -1.73
CA ARG A 97 -9.52 -7.24 -0.61
C ARG A 97 -9.39 -5.90 0.11
N ARG A 98 -8.17 -5.34 0.20
CA ARG A 98 -7.93 -4.03 0.81
C ARG A 98 -8.45 -2.90 -0.07
N LEU A 99 -8.15 -2.96 -1.37
CA LEU A 99 -8.63 -2.00 -2.35
C LEU A 99 -10.16 -2.03 -2.47
N GLU A 100 -10.77 -3.22 -2.45
CA GLU A 100 -12.24 -3.39 -2.40
C GLU A 100 -12.85 -2.72 -1.16
N GLY A 101 -12.20 -2.85 0.00
CA GLY A 101 -12.62 -2.17 1.22
C GLY A 101 -12.65 -0.64 1.06
N TYR A 102 -11.65 -0.07 0.40
CA TYR A 102 -11.60 1.36 0.07
C TYR A 102 -12.65 1.77 -0.96
N LEU A 103 -12.89 0.95 -1.97
CA LEU A 103 -13.93 1.19 -2.96
C LEU A 103 -15.32 1.16 -2.32
N ALA A 104 -15.61 0.17 -1.48
CA ALA A 104 -16.85 0.08 -0.72
C ALA A 104 -17.02 1.30 0.21
N TRP A 105 -15.96 1.70 0.91
CA TRP A 105 -15.95 2.93 1.72
C TRP A 105 -16.33 4.17 0.90
N ALA A 106 -15.81 4.30 -0.33
CA ALA A 106 -16.07 5.43 -1.21
C ALA A 106 -17.50 5.42 -1.75
N ARG A 107 -17.97 4.27 -2.24
CA ARG A 107 -19.35 4.07 -2.72
C ARG A 107 -20.38 4.38 -1.64
N ASN A 108 -20.13 3.95 -0.40
CA ASN A 108 -20.99 4.24 0.76
C ASN A 108 -21.02 5.74 1.13
N ARG A 109 -20.12 6.55 0.57
CA ARG A 109 -20.02 8.00 0.83
C ARG A 109 -20.26 8.85 -0.41
N GLN A 110 -20.67 8.26 -1.53
CA GLN A 110 -20.89 8.99 -2.80
C GLN A 110 -21.96 10.07 -2.70
N TYR A 111 -22.89 9.97 -1.75
CA TYR A 111 -23.96 10.95 -1.52
C TYR A 111 -23.66 11.96 -0.40
N ARG A 112 -22.43 12.00 0.11
CA ARG A 112 -22.03 13.02 1.10
C ARG A 112 -21.86 14.38 0.43
N ARG A 113 -21.95 15.46 1.21
CA ARG A 113 -21.75 16.85 0.72
C ARG A 113 -20.45 17.03 -0.07
N VAL A 114 -19.40 16.33 0.34
CA VAL A 114 -18.13 16.23 -0.40
C VAL A 114 -17.83 14.74 -0.54
N PRO A 115 -18.14 14.13 -1.70
CA PRO A 115 -17.91 12.71 -1.91
C PRO A 115 -16.43 12.42 -2.16
N PRO A 116 -15.94 11.22 -1.79
CA PRO A 116 -14.62 10.79 -2.21
C PRO A 116 -14.59 10.58 -3.73
N ARG A 117 -13.45 10.91 -4.35
CA ARG A 117 -13.23 10.67 -5.78
C ARG A 117 -13.04 9.19 -6.03
N ILE A 118 -13.85 8.63 -6.93
CA ILE A 118 -13.65 7.30 -7.50
C ILE A 118 -12.70 7.46 -8.70
N PRO A 119 -11.64 6.63 -8.83
CA PRO A 119 -10.71 6.71 -9.96
C PRO A 119 -11.42 6.60 -11.31
N ALA A 120 -10.89 7.26 -12.33
CA ALA A 120 -11.38 7.14 -13.70
C ALA A 120 -11.18 5.70 -14.22
N PRO A 121 -11.99 5.21 -15.19
CA PRO A 121 -11.96 3.82 -15.65
C PRO A 121 -10.60 3.33 -16.19
N ASP A 122 -9.76 4.24 -16.67
CA ASP A 122 -8.42 3.99 -17.19
C ASP A 122 -7.31 4.01 -16.11
N HIS A 123 -7.66 4.35 -14.86
CA HIS A 123 -6.69 4.36 -13.77
C HIS A 123 -6.28 2.93 -13.39
N ALA A 124 -5.00 2.73 -13.09
CA ALA A 124 -4.42 1.43 -12.70
C ALA A 124 -5.07 0.78 -11.46
N PHE A 125 -5.86 1.54 -10.70
CA PHE A 125 -6.68 1.04 -9.58
C PHE A 125 -7.58 -0.13 -10.02
N TRP A 126 -8.16 -0.06 -11.23
CA TRP A 126 -9.06 -1.10 -11.73
C TRP A 126 -8.34 -2.37 -12.18
N ALA A 127 -7.11 -2.23 -12.68
CA ALA A 127 -6.25 -3.38 -12.98
C ALA A 127 -5.79 -4.07 -11.69
N LEU A 128 -5.45 -3.30 -10.65
CA LEU A 128 -5.08 -3.88 -9.35
C LEU A 128 -6.20 -4.73 -8.71
N LEU A 129 -7.47 -4.42 -9.01
CA LEU A 129 -8.61 -5.20 -8.53
C LEU A 129 -8.74 -6.57 -9.23
N GLN A 130 -8.02 -6.81 -10.31
CA GLN A 130 -8.04 -8.05 -11.09
C GLN A 130 -6.80 -8.93 -10.86
N LEU A 131 -5.91 -8.54 -9.93
CA LEU A 131 -4.64 -9.21 -9.68
C LEU A 131 -4.76 -10.69 -9.28
N ASP A 132 -5.85 -11.08 -8.63
CA ASP A 132 -6.08 -12.46 -8.23
C ASP A 132 -6.76 -13.32 -9.30
N GLU A 133 -7.31 -12.70 -10.35
CA GLU A 133 -7.88 -13.37 -11.52
C GLU A 133 -6.79 -13.72 -12.55
N GLU A 134 -5.83 -12.81 -12.77
CA GLU A 134 -4.80 -12.91 -13.82
C GLU A 134 -3.76 -14.03 -13.62
N ARG A 135 -3.67 -14.63 -12.42
CA ARG A 135 -2.69 -15.69 -12.10
C ARG A 135 -3.31 -17.00 -11.61
N ALA A 136 -4.65 -17.08 -11.64
CA ALA A 136 -5.39 -18.32 -11.43
C ALA A 136 -5.74 -19.03 -12.75
N ALA A 137 -5.47 -18.39 -13.89
CA ALA A 137 -5.56 -18.92 -15.25
C ALA A 137 -4.20 -19.42 -15.75
#